data_AF-A0A9P1H3B9-F1
#
_entry.id   AF-A0A9P1H3B9-F1
#
_cell.length_a   1.000
_cell.length_b   1.000
_cell.length_c   1.000
_cell.angle_alpha   90.00
_cell.angle_beta   90.00
_cell.angle_gamma   90.00
#
_symmetry.space_group_name_H-M   'P 1'
#
loop_
_entity.id
_entity.type
_entity.pdbx_description
1 polymer ?
#
loop_
_entity_poly.entity_id
_entity_poly.type
_entity_poly.pdbx_seq_one_letter_code
_entity_poly.pdbx_strand_id
1 'polypeptide(L)'
;MELGGNAPFIVFADANVNMAVEGLISSKFRSSGQTCVCANRIFIHSSIIDSFATKLSGKIAQTFHFGSVWDKRVNYGPLYSAKALEKVQAQVEDALSKGARVYSGSVLDNDAAAGPNFYPPRVIVGATTAMRFMEEETFGPVAFLVPFETEDEVVALANSTNAGLAAYFLPRISLACIA
;
A
#
# COMPACT_ATOMS: atom_id res chain seq x y z
N MET A 1 6.21 18.10 -16.62
CA MET A 1 5.43 17.93 -15.37
C MET A 1 5.53 16.45 -15.05
N GLU A 2 6.12 16.09 -13.91
CA GLU A 2 6.13 14.70 -13.43
C GLU A 2 4.89 14.53 -12.53
N LEU A 3 3.81 13.94 -13.06
CA LEU A 3 2.58 13.66 -12.31
C LEU A 3 2.74 12.28 -11.65
N GLY A 4 2.54 12.22 -10.33
CA GLY A 4 2.80 11.07 -9.45
C GLY A 4 2.39 9.70 -9.98
N GLY A 5 3.10 8.66 -9.52
CA GLY A 5 2.97 7.29 -10.00
C GLY A 5 1.90 6.51 -9.26
N ASN A 6 0.83 6.16 -9.98
CA ASN A 6 -0.09 5.12 -9.53
C ASN A 6 0.50 3.72 -9.82
N ALA A 7 1.71 3.48 -9.31
CA ALA A 7 2.53 2.35 -9.73
C ALA A 7 1.92 1.02 -9.27
N PRO A 8 1.76 0.03 -10.18
CA PRO A 8 1.35 -1.31 -9.82
C PRO A 8 2.48 -2.02 -9.06
N PHE A 9 2.13 -2.82 -8.05
CA PHE A 9 3.00 -3.76 -7.35
C PHE A 9 2.35 -5.13 -7.42
N ILE A 10 2.95 -6.06 -8.16
CA ILE A 10 2.33 -7.35 -8.50
C ILE A 10 3.08 -8.50 -7.82
N VAL A 11 2.36 -9.40 -7.17
CA VAL A 11 2.90 -10.60 -6.49
C VAL A 11 2.15 -11.85 -6.93
N PHE A 12 2.83 -12.73 -7.67
CA PHE A 12 2.30 -14.02 -8.12
C PHE A 12 2.30 -15.08 -7.01
N ALA A 13 1.55 -16.16 -7.22
CA ALA A 13 1.40 -17.27 -6.28
C ALA A 13 2.72 -17.94 -5.87
N ASP A 14 3.70 -17.97 -6.78
CA ASP A 14 5.02 -18.60 -6.60
C ASP A 14 6.10 -17.63 -6.10
N ALA A 15 5.75 -16.36 -5.87
CA ALA A 15 6.69 -15.36 -5.41
C ALA A 15 7.19 -15.64 -3.99
N ASN A 16 8.42 -15.22 -3.71
CA ASN A 16 8.93 -15.21 -2.34
C ASN A 16 8.17 -14.15 -1.53
N VAL A 17 7.17 -14.60 -0.76
CA VAL A 17 6.29 -13.72 0.03
C VAL A 17 7.07 -12.83 0.99
N ASN A 18 8.17 -13.31 1.60
CA ASN A 18 8.95 -12.49 2.53
C ASN A 18 9.65 -11.34 1.79
N MET A 19 10.29 -11.62 0.66
CA MET A 19 10.92 -10.59 -0.16
C MET A 19 9.89 -9.60 -0.72
N ALA A 20 8.74 -10.10 -1.16
CA ALA A 20 7.66 -9.25 -1.66
C ALA A 20 7.10 -8.33 -0.57
N VAL A 21 6.95 -8.82 0.67
CA VAL A 21 6.58 -7.98 1.82
C VAL A 21 7.64 -6.91 2.09
N GLU A 22 8.93 -7.24 2.08
CA GLU A 22 9.99 -6.25 2.30
C GLU A 22 10.07 -5.19 1.20
N GLY A 23 9.88 -5.62 -0.05
CA GLY A 23 9.77 -4.73 -1.20
C GLY A 23 8.59 -3.77 -1.06
N LEU A 24 7.43 -4.28 -0.64
CA LEU A 24 6.23 -3.48 -0.45
C LEU A 24 6.36 -2.49 0.72
N ILE A 25 6.98 -2.88 1.83
CA ILE A 25 7.29 -1.96 2.94
C ILE A 25 8.13 -0.78 2.45
N SER A 26 9.17 -1.08 1.67
CA SER A 26 10.12 -0.10 1.17
C SER A 26 9.55 0.84 0.10
N SER A 27 8.54 0.38 -0.64
CA SER A 27 7.89 1.14 -1.72
C SER A 27 6.63 1.87 -1.24
N LYS A 28 5.75 1.24 -0.47
CA LYS A 28 4.45 1.82 -0.08
C LYS A 28 4.52 2.72 1.14
N PHE A 29 5.36 2.41 2.14
CA PHE A 29 5.31 3.05 3.45
C PHE A 29 6.48 4.00 3.72
N ARG A 30 7.41 4.13 2.77
CA ARG A 30 8.47 5.14 2.81
C ARG A 30 7.87 6.54 2.96
N SER A 31 8.38 7.32 3.91
CA SER A 31 7.86 8.66 4.23
C SER A 31 6.34 8.69 4.47
N SER A 32 5.82 7.66 5.13
CA SER A 32 4.38 7.45 5.35
C SER A 32 3.55 7.36 4.05
N GLY A 33 4.15 6.88 2.97
CA GLY A 33 3.50 6.72 1.66
C GLY A 33 3.35 7.99 0.85
N GLN A 34 4.11 9.04 1.20
CA GLN A 34 4.03 10.39 0.62
C GLN A 34 5.19 10.63 -0.35
N THR A 35 5.42 9.70 -1.27
CA THR A 35 6.42 9.87 -2.33
C THR A 35 5.81 9.52 -3.68
N CYS A 36 6.20 10.24 -4.75
CA CYS A 36 5.65 10.08 -6.09
C CYS A 36 5.89 8.69 -6.71
N VAL A 37 6.77 7.89 -6.09
CA VAL A 37 7.14 6.54 -6.55
C VAL A 37 6.54 5.45 -5.66
N CYS A 38 5.65 5.80 -4.72
CA CYS A 38 5.01 4.79 -3.88
C CYS A 38 4.10 3.87 -4.71
N ALA A 39 4.10 2.58 -4.38
CA ALA A 39 3.15 1.63 -4.95
C ALA A 39 1.73 1.97 -4.47
N ASN A 40 0.80 2.27 -5.37
CA ASN A 40 -0.56 2.65 -4.98
C ASN A 40 -1.61 1.61 -5.40
N ARG A 41 -1.31 0.80 -6.42
CA ARG A 41 -2.12 -0.37 -6.82
C ARG A 41 -1.36 -1.64 -6.50
N ILE A 42 -1.82 -2.40 -5.52
CA ILE A 42 -1.10 -3.59 -5.03
C ILE A 42 -1.94 -4.81 -5.40
N PHE A 43 -1.44 -5.59 -6.36
CA PHE A 43 -2.09 -6.78 -6.86
C PHE A 43 -1.40 -8.02 -6.29
N ILE A 44 -2.16 -8.84 -5.58
CA ILE A 44 -1.65 -10.05 -4.93
C ILE A 44 -2.46 -11.23 -5.45
N HIS A 45 -1.78 -12.30 -5.86
CA HIS A 45 -2.48 -13.49 -6.32
C HIS A 45 -3.38 -14.05 -5.20
N SER A 46 -4.62 -14.39 -5.54
CA SER A 46 -5.67 -14.80 -4.61
C SER A 46 -5.21 -15.89 -3.62
N SER A 47 -4.51 -16.91 -4.13
CA SER A 47 -4.02 -18.06 -3.35
C SER A 47 -3.06 -17.72 -2.21
N ILE A 48 -2.42 -16.54 -2.22
CA ILE A 48 -1.45 -16.12 -1.20
C ILE A 48 -1.88 -14.88 -0.42
N ILE A 49 -3.00 -14.24 -0.76
CA ILE A 49 -3.37 -12.91 -0.25
C ILE A 49 -3.49 -12.84 1.28
N ASP A 50 -4.08 -13.86 1.91
CA ASP A 50 -4.23 -13.90 3.37
C ASP A 50 -2.88 -14.06 4.06
N SER A 51 -2.02 -14.95 3.54
CA SER A 51 -0.66 -15.16 4.06
C SER A 51 0.20 -13.90 3.91
N PHE A 52 0.03 -13.20 2.78
CA PHE A 52 0.72 -11.96 2.48
C PHE A 52 0.25 -10.83 3.42
N ALA A 53 -1.06 -10.65 3.60
CA ALA A 53 -1.63 -9.66 4.51
C ALA A 53 -1.15 -9.86 5.96
N THR A 54 -1.11 -11.12 6.41
CA THR A 54 -0.60 -11.51 7.74
C THR A 54 0.85 -11.08 7.91
N LYS A 55 1.72 -11.46 6.96
CA LYS A 55 3.16 -11.15 7.02
C LYS A 55 3.44 -9.66 6.88
N LEU A 56 2.72 -8.98 5.99
CA LEU A 56 2.83 -7.53 5.81
C LEU A 56 2.48 -6.79 7.10
N SER A 57 1.36 -7.14 7.72
CA SER A 57 0.92 -6.53 8.98
C SER A 57 1.93 -6.76 10.11
N GLY A 58 2.46 -7.99 10.26
CA GLY A 58 3.52 -8.27 11.22
C GLY A 58 4.81 -7.47 10.95
N LYS A 59 5.22 -7.35 9.69
CA LYS A 59 6.41 -6.55 9.32
C LYS A 59 6.20 -5.06 9.57
N ILE A 60 5.00 -4.53 9.32
CA ILE A 60 4.63 -3.14 9.66
C ILE A 60 4.86 -2.88 11.15
N ALA A 61 4.30 -3.72 12.03
CA ALA A 61 4.46 -3.57 13.48
C ALA A 61 5.93 -3.62 13.94
N GLN A 62 6.72 -4.48 13.32
CA GLN A 62 8.15 -4.63 13.67
C GLN A 62 9.01 -3.49 13.13
N THR A 63 8.60 -2.87 12.02
CA THR A 63 9.42 -1.89 11.30
C THR A 63 9.14 -0.47 11.75
N PHE A 64 7.87 -0.13 11.97
CA PHE A 64 7.47 1.25 12.17
C PHE A 64 7.29 1.60 13.65
N HIS A 65 8.03 2.63 14.07
CA HIS A 65 7.90 3.23 15.37
C HIS A 65 7.52 4.70 15.18
N PHE A 66 6.48 5.11 15.91
CA PHE A 66 6.01 6.48 15.97
C PHE A 66 6.18 7.03 17.39
N GLY A 67 6.22 8.35 17.54
CA GLY A 67 6.44 8.99 18.82
C GLY A 67 7.19 10.31 18.67
N SER A 68 7.89 10.72 19.73
CA SER A 68 8.68 11.96 19.74
C SER A 68 9.73 11.99 18.63
N VAL A 69 9.83 13.12 17.91
CA VAL A 69 10.86 13.36 16.88
C VAL A 69 12.29 13.31 17.43
N TRP A 70 12.46 13.37 18.75
CA TRP A 70 13.75 13.27 19.42
C TRP A 70 14.15 11.82 19.74
N ASP A 71 13.21 10.86 19.68
CA ASP A 71 13.51 9.45 19.83
C ASP A 71 14.09 8.90 18.51
N LYS A 72 15.35 8.46 18.54
CA LYS A 72 16.06 7.93 17.37
C LYS A 72 15.45 6.66 16.79
N ARG A 73 14.55 5.99 17.52
CA ARG A 73 13.82 4.82 17.02
C ARG A 73 12.64 5.20 16.13
N VAL A 74 12.12 6.43 16.27
CA VAL A 74 10.98 6.91 15.50
C VAL A 74 11.37 7.07 14.04
N ASN A 75 10.64 6.36 13.18
CA ASN A 75 10.88 6.31 11.74
C ASN A 75 9.60 6.43 10.91
N TYR A 76 8.48 6.71 11.58
CA TYR A 76 7.16 6.89 10.99
C TYR A 76 6.49 8.13 11.57
N GLY A 77 5.93 8.97 10.69
CA GLY A 77 5.41 10.28 11.05
C GLY A 77 4.02 10.58 10.44
N PRO A 78 3.42 11.72 10.82
CA PRO A 78 2.10 12.13 10.36
C PRO A 78 2.08 12.49 8.87
N LEU A 79 0.87 12.64 8.32
CA LEU A 79 0.65 13.18 6.99
C LEU A 79 0.90 14.70 6.96
N TYR A 80 1.29 15.22 5.79
CA TYR A 80 1.71 16.63 5.64
C TYR A 80 0.60 17.66 5.90
N SER A 81 -0.68 17.26 5.84
CA SER A 81 -1.82 18.15 6.07
C SER A 81 -3.09 17.42 6.50
N ALA A 82 -4.04 18.15 7.08
CA ALA A 82 -5.36 17.63 7.42
C ALA A 82 -6.13 17.14 6.18
N LYS A 83 -6.02 17.88 5.06
CA LYS A 83 -6.64 17.47 3.79
C LYS A 83 -6.10 16.13 3.27
N ALA A 84 -4.81 15.84 3.49
CA ALA A 84 -4.23 14.55 3.14
C ALA A 84 -4.80 13.42 4.01
N LEU A 85 -4.94 13.69 5.32
CA LEU A 85 -5.59 12.76 6.25
C LEU A 85 -7.05 12.48 5.84
N GLU A 86 -7.83 13.52 5.58
CA GLU A 86 -9.22 13.41 5.13
C GLU A 86 -9.35 12.60 3.85
N LYS A 87 -8.44 12.81 2.87
CA LYS A 87 -8.42 12.05 1.62
C LYS A 87 -8.17 10.56 1.88
N VAL A 88 -7.17 10.23 2.69
CA VAL A 88 -6.85 8.83 3.04
C VAL A 88 -8.02 8.17 3.75
N GLN A 89 -8.64 8.87 4.71
CA GLN A 89 -9.82 8.40 5.42
C GLN A 89 -10.99 8.14 4.46
N ALA A 90 -11.29 9.07 3.57
CA ALA A 90 -12.36 8.92 2.59
C ALA A 90 -12.14 7.74 1.64
N GLN A 91 -10.91 7.46 1.22
CA GLN A 91 -10.60 6.28 0.40
C GLN A 91 -10.79 4.97 1.17
N VAL A 92 -10.40 4.95 2.45
CA VAL A 92 -10.61 3.78 3.31
C VAL A 92 -12.10 3.56 3.56
N GLU A 93 -12.85 4.61 3.88
CA GLU A 93 -14.31 4.54 4.06
C GLU A 93 -15.04 4.06 2.80
N ASP A 94 -14.67 4.56 1.62
CA ASP A 94 -15.19 4.08 0.34
C ASP A 94 -14.96 2.56 0.18
N ALA A 95 -13.74 2.10 0.42
CA ALA A 95 -13.40 0.69 0.32
C ALA A 95 -14.20 -0.18 1.31
N LEU A 96 -14.32 0.26 2.56
CA LEU A 96 -15.09 -0.45 3.59
C LEU A 96 -16.58 -0.50 3.24
N SER A 97 -17.15 0.60 2.73
CA SER A 97 -18.55 0.65 2.30
C SER A 97 -18.86 -0.30 1.13
N LYS A 98 -17.83 -0.65 0.34
CA LYS A 98 -17.90 -1.58 -0.80
C LYS A 98 -17.46 -3.00 -0.46
N GLY A 99 -17.35 -3.33 0.83
CA GLY A 99 -17.11 -4.70 1.30
C GLY A 99 -15.64 -5.06 1.55
N ALA A 100 -14.69 -4.14 1.40
CA ALA A 100 -13.34 -4.35 1.90
C ALA A 100 -13.32 -4.35 3.43
N ARG A 101 -12.21 -4.83 4.01
CA ARG A 101 -12.00 -4.81 5.46
C ARG A 101 -10.58 -4.41 5.81
N VAL A 102 -10.42 -3.74 6.95
CA VAL A 102 -9.11 -3.57 7.58
C VAL A 102 -8.64 -4.93 8.08
N TYR A 103 -7.42 -5.32 7.71
CA TYR A 103 -6.80 -6.53 8.24
C TYR A 103 -6.42 -6.32 9.72
N SER A 104 -6.89 -7.21 10.59
CA SER A 104 -6.87 -7.05 12.05
C SER A 104 -5.57 -7.47 12.76
N GLY A 105 -4.55 -7.92 12.03
CA GLY A 105 -3.39 -8.61 12.63
C GLY A 105 -2.34 -7.73 13.30
N SER A 106 -2.39 -6.41 13.15
CA SER A 106 -1.52 -5.43 13.82
C SER A 106 -1.80 -4.07 13.21
N VAL A 107 -2.57 -3.26 13.91
CA VAL A 107 -2.71 -1.84 13.61
C VAL A 107 -1.98 -1.11 14.73
N LEU A 108 -1.05 -0.22 14.36
CA LEU A 108 -0.60 0.78 15.31
C LEU A 108 -1.85 1.57 15.71
N ASP A 109 -2.26 1.52 16.96
CA ASP A 109 -3.47 2.23 17.38
C ASP A 109 -3.32 3.72 17.10
N ASN A 110 -4.44 4.40 16.83
CA ASN A 110 -4.47 5.85 16.75
C ASN A 110 -4.05 6.41 18.11
N ASP A 111 -2.79 6.78 18.24
CA ASP A 111 -2.26 7.43 19.42
C ASP A 111 -2.36 8.94 19.25
N ALA A 112 -3.14 9.59 20.12
CA ALA A 112 -3.25 11.04 20.15
C ALA A 112 -1.89 11.72 20.37
N ALA A 113 -0.92 11.03 20.99
CA ALA A 113 0.45 11.50 21.16
C ALA A 113 1.25 11.57 19.86
N ALA A 114 0.80 10.92 18.78
CA ALA A 114 1.47 10.96 17.48
C ALA A 114 1.22 12.27 16.69
N GLY A 115 0.37 13.16 17.23
CA GLY A 115 0.16 14.51 16.72
C GLY A 115 -0.97 14.65 15.70
N PRO A 116 -1.26 15.89 15.26
CA PRO A 116 -2.30 16.14 14.27
C PRO A 116 -1.93 15.51 12.93
N ASN A 117 -2.93 15.00 12.20
CA ASN A 117 -2.77 14.35 10.90
C ASN A 117 -2.05 12.99 10.92
N PHE A 118 -1.87 12.38 12.09
CA PHE A 118 -1.40 11.00 12.16
C PHE A 118 -2.44 10.04 11.59
N TYR A 119 -1.98 9.11 10.77
CA TYR A 119 -2.77 7.97 10.34
C TYR A 119 -1.89 6.72 10.42
N PRO A 120 -2.33 5.63 11.07
CA PRO A 120 -1.53 4.43 11.19
C PRO A 120 -1.45 3.71 9.85
N PRO A 121 -0.34 2.99 9.57
CA PRO A 121 -0.26 2.09 8.44
C PRO A 121 -1.42 1.09 8.46
N ARG A 122 -2.17 0.99 7.35
CA ARG A 122 -3.26 0.02 7.23
C ARG A 122 -3.06 -0.92 6.06
N VAL A 123 -3.46 -2.17 6.28
CA VAL A 123 -3.61 -3.17 5.22
C VAL A 123 -5.11 -3.40 5.04
N ILE A 124 -5.59 -3.18 3.82
CA ILE A 124 -6.98 -3.38 3.42
C ILE A 124 -7.02 -4.61 2.52
N VAL A 125 -7.88 -5.57 2.86
CA VAL A 125 -8.12 -6.78 2.07
C VAL A 125 -9.53 -6.79 1.52
N GLY A 126 -9.73 -7.47 0.38
CA GLY A 126 -10.98 -7.40 -0.37
C GLY A 126 -11.14 -6.12 -1.18
N ALA A 127 -10.02 -5.45 -1.50
CA ALA A 127 -10.05 -4.27 -2.35
C ALA A 127 -10.39 -4.65 -3.79
N THR A 128 -11.16 -3.81 -4.50
CA THR A 128 -11.59 -4.07 -5.88
C THR A 128 -11.36 -2.86 -6.78
N THR A 129 -11.45 -3.06 -8.10
CA THR A 129 -11.29 -2.02 -9.11
C THR A 129 -12.36 -0.91 -9.03
N ALA A 130 -13.50 -1.18 -8.40
CA ALA A 130 -14.61 -0.24 -8.24
C ALA A 130 -14.40 0.76 -7.09
N MET A 131 -13.29 0.67 -6.36
CA MET A 131 -13.00 1.53 -5.21
C MET A 131 -12.18 2.74 -5.60
N ARG A 132 -12.42 3.85 -4.92
CA ARG A 132 -11.91 5.19 -5.26
C ARG A 132 -10.39 5.28 -5.32
N PHE A 133 -9.67 4.47 -4.53
CA PHE A 133 -8.20 4.44 -4.53
C PHE A 133 -7.59 3.98 -5.87
N MET A 134 -8.38 3.32 -6.73
CA MET A 134 -7.91 2.87 -8.05
C MET A 134 -7.74 4.01 -9.04
N GLU A 135 -8.57 5.05 -8.91
CA GLU A 135 -8.55 6.24 -9.76
C GLU A 135 -7.74 7.38 -9.14
N GLU A 136 -7.75 7.48 -7.81
CA GLU A 136 -7.09 8.54 -7.07
C GLU A 136 -5.86 8.05 -6.31
N GLU A 137 -4.70 8.66 -6.57
CA GLU A 137 -3.47 8.39 -5.81
C GLU A 137 -3.69 8.58 -4.30
N THR A 138 -3.46 7.55 -3.49
CA THR A 138 -3.69 7.63 -2.03
C THR A 138 -2.76 8.63 -1.34
N PHE A 139 -1.47 8.63 -1.72
CA PHE A 139 -0.44 9.47 -1.10
C PHE A 139 -0.44 9.41 0.44
N GLY A 140 -0.52 8.17 0.94
CA GLY A 140 -0.66 7.87 2.35
C GLY A 140 -0.44 6.40 2.67
N PRO A 141 -0.40 6.05 3.95
CA PRO A 141 0.14 4.79 4.47
C PRO A 141 -0.91 3.67 4.44
N VAL A 142 -1.54 3.43 3.29
CA VAL A 142 -2.56 2.39 3.13
C VAL A 142 -2.21 1.46 1.97
N ALA A 143 -2.12 0.17 2.28
CA ALA A 143 -1.95 -0.90 1.30
C ALA A 143 -3.31 -1.55 1.01
N PHE A 144 -3.91 -1.19 -0.13
CA PHE A 144 -5.11 -1.85 -0.65
C PHE A 144 -4.70 -3.08 -1.47
N LEU A 145 -4.97 -4.28 -0.96
CA LEU A 145 -4.63 -5.54 -1.62
C LEU A 145 -5.78 -5.98 -2.53
N VAL A 146 -5.55 -5.89 -3.83
CA VAL A 146 -6.48 -6.32 -4.88
C VAL A 146 -6.11 -7.75 -5.30
N PRO A 147 -7.03 -8.72 -5.21
CA PRO A 147 -6.77 -10.07 -5.66
C PRO A 147 -6.74 -10.15 -7.20
N PHE A 148 -5.97 -11.08 -7.74
CA PHE A 148 -6.04 -11.51 -9.14
C PHE A 148 -5.81 -13.03 -9.22
N GLU A 149 -6.22 -13.64 -10.33
CA GLU A 149 -6.09 -15.09 -10.57
C GLU A 149 -5.16 -15.41 -11.75
N THR A 150 -5.11 -14.54 -12.77
CA THR A 150 -4.36 -14.84 -14.00
C THR A 150 -3.39 -13.73 -14.38
N GLU A 151 -2.34 -14.09 -15.13
CA GLU A 151 -1.36 -13.13 -15.64
C GLU A 151 -2.01 -12.09 -16.57
N ASP A 152 -2.85 -12.54 -17.51
CA ASP A 152 -3.54 -11.65 -18.44
C ASP A 152 -4.43 -10.63 -17.71
N GLU A 153 -5.15 -11.08 -16.67
CA GLU A 153 -5.95 -10.21 -15.82
C GLU A 153 -5.10 -9.14 -15.14
N VAL A 154 -4.00 -9.52 -14.47
CA VAL A 154 -3.21 -8.56 -13.71
C VAL A 154 -2.45 -7.59 -14.62
N VAL A 155 -2.04 -8.01 -15.82
CA VAL A 155 -1.47 -7.12 -16.84
C VAL A 155 -2.50 -6.10 -17.31
N ALA A 156 -3.72 -6.53 -17.60
CA ALA A 156 -4.80 -5.62 -17.98
C ALA A 156 -5.12 -4.61 -16.86
N LEU A 157 -5.20 -5.09 -15.61
CA LEU A 157 -5.42 -4.24 -14.43
C LEU A 157 -4.28 -3.24 -14.19
N ALA A 158 -3.03 -3.68 -14.34
CA ALA A 158 -1.86 -2.84 -14.17
C ALA A 158 -1.80 -1.71 -15.21
N ASN A 159 -2.23 -1.99 -16.45
CA ASN A 159 -2.29 -1.02 -17.54
C ASN A 159 -3.56 -0.16 -17.55
N SER A 160 -4.59 -0.53 -16.79
CA SER A 160 -5.82 0.25 -16.65
C SER A 160 -5.63 1.44 -15.69
N THR A 161 -4.85 2.44 -16.13
CA THR A 161 -4.63 3.67 -15.37
C THR A 161 -4.35 4.84 -16.30
N ASN A 162 -4.78 6.04 -15.90
CA ASN A 162 -4.45 7.29 -16.59
C ASN A 162 -3.11 7.90 -16.12
N ALA A 163 -2.36 7.22 -15.24
CA ALA A 163 -1.08 7.66 -14.69
C ALA A 163 0.02 6.62 -14.95
N GLY A 164 1.14 7.01 -15.57
CA GLY A 164 2.17 6.09 -16.10
C GLY A 164 3.59 6.28 -15.57
N LEU A 165 3.79 6.83 -14.37
CA LEU A 165 5.13 7.26 -13.92
C LEU A 165 6.09 6.11 -13.52
N ALA A 166 5.58 5.01 -12.97
CA ALA A 166 6.41 3.88 -12.52
C ALA A 166 5.60 2.57 -12.45
N ALA A 167 6.28 1.43 -12.57
CA ALA A 167 5.73 0.10 -12.30
C ALA A 167 6.74 -0.76 -11.54
N TYR A 168 6.25 -1.48 -10.51
CA TYR A 168 7.05 -2.41 -9.71
C TYR A 168 6.60 -3.83 -10.00
N PHE A 169 7.49 -4.56 -10.66
CA PHE A 169 7.29 -5.96 -10.99
C PHE A 169 8.33 -6.78 -10.25
N LEU A 170 7.91 -7.83 -9.54
CA LEU A 170 8.80 -8.74 -8.81
C LEU A 170 8.79 -10.12 -9.48
N PRO A 171 9.57 -10.31 -10.55
CA PRO A 171 9.75 -11.62 -11.16
C PRO A 171 10.79 -12.46 -10.43
N ARG A 172 10.77 -13.74 -10.77
CA ARG A 172 11.68 -14.83 -10.41
C ARG A 172 13.14 -14.58 -10.86
N ILE A 173 13.81 -13.52 -10.43
CA ILE A 173 15.18 -13.14 -10.86
C ILE A 173 15.31 -12.94 -12.39
N SER A 174 15.68 -11.71 -12.76
CA SER A 174 16.00 -11.15 -14.09
C SER A 174 14.89 -10.32 -14.74
N LEU A 175 15.35 -9.19 -15.27
CA LEU A 175 14.65 -7.98 -15.71
C LEU A 175 13.30 -8.17 -16.43
N ALA A 176 12.34 -7.31 -16.07
CA ALA A 176 11.51 -6.58 -17.04
C ALA A 176 10.85 -5.36 -16.35
N CYS A 177 11.47 -4.19 -16.49
CA CYS A 177 10.73 -2.93 -16.43
C CYS A 177 9.83 -2.89 -17.67
N ILE A 178 8.52 -2.88 -17.47
CA ILE A 178 7.59 -2.50 -18.53
C ILE A 178 7.54 -0.97 -18.50
N ALA A 179 8.11 -0.36 -19.54
CA ALA A 179 7.97 1.04 -19.90
C ALA A 179 6.81 1.17 -20.91
#